data_AF-A0A1G3API2-F1
#
_entry.id   AF-A0A1G3API2-F1
#
_cell.length_a   1.000
_cell.length_b   1.000
_cell.length_c   1.000
_cell.angle_alpha   90.00
_cell.angle_beta   90.00
_cell.angle_gamma   90.00
#
_symmetry.space_group_name_H-M   'P 1'
#
loop_
_entity.id
_entity.type
_entity.pdbx_description
1 polymer ?
#
loop_
_entity_poly.entity_id
_entity_poly.type
_entity_poly.pdbx_seq_one_letter_code
_entity_poly.pdbx_strand_id
1 'polypeptide(L)'
;MSENKVRTLPSELAESQMRDTRSTALKTASRIWLKAGDIMSRDVAAISPQSTVVSAVRIMSSNKISCLIVTDNEHLSGIVTETDILKKAVAGGNDFRKMIVEQIMSSPVRSIPCDLSVMETSKIMETENIRRLVVLEDERFVGIITQTDMVQALASYSISQEVSEIMTSDVAVITSSASVKEAAELMASKDISCLVAMEKDAVVGIFTERDLLKRVVAMKRNPAQTRLKKVMSSPVVTVSSDCSVLSANKLLERIGIRRLIVMDDETLCGVITQTDILKAIKARLQEEEEHYFRLMNESSNCIYTIDLQFNTTFVNPAFMKLLDMTSPDELINKPFLPKRFWNIPKEREGLFDRLKSTGMVVKELNLKTTNGRKLFVTLFSTCIKNFKGEICGYQGVLYDVTAQKELASLKEVQQQLHNCEDLLRGVLESTADGILVIDEKGRVSRMNKRFAQLWDIPEELIQQPDDERLLEHIGSRLKDPPAFLEMLQAPGLINEQSLDVLHLNKGKVLEIHSMPLIREGTGTAQIWSFRDITGQKKAQENLVCT
;
A
#
# COMPACT_ATOMS: atom_id res chain seq x y z
N MET A 1 -31.79 -37.85 21.46
CA MET A 1 -30.39 -37.59 21.06
C MET A 1 -30.35 -37.65 19.54
N SER A 2 -30.43 -36.49 18.89
CA SER A 2 -30.43 -36.33 17.44
C SER A 2 -29.68 -35.04 17.15
N GLU A 3 -28.50 -35.18 16.54
CA GLU A 3 -27.49 -34.15 16.36
C GLU A 3 -27.95 -33.06 15.38
N ASN A 4 -27.83 -31.79 15.82
CA ASN A 4 -27.93 -30.61 14.98
C ASN A 4 -26.78 -30.61 13.95
N LYS A 5 -27.07 -30.92 12.69
CA LYS A 5 -26.15 -30.65 11.58
C LYS A 5 -26.38 -29.25 11.01
N VAL A 6 -25.79 -28.25 11.66
CA VAL A 6 -25.42 -27.01 10.99
C VAL A 6 -24.27 -27.35 10.06
N ARG A 7 -24.43 -27.11 8.76
CA ARG A 7 -23.34 -27.25 7.79
C ARG A 7 -22.41 -26.04 7.93
N THR A 8 -21.40 -26.16 8.78
CA THR A 8 -20.13 -25.48 8.57
C THR A 8 -19.36 -26.21 7.47
N LEU A 9 -18.73 -25.47 6.56
CA LEU A 9 -18.02 -26.01 5.40
C LEU A 9 -16.88 -26.96 5.83
N PRO A 10 -16.74 -28.15 5.23
CA PRO A 10 -15.51 -28.92 5.27
C PRO A 10 -14.39 -28.21 4.50
N SER A 11 -13.15 -28.41 4.94
CA SER A 11 -11.90 -27.80 4.48
C SER A 11 -11.43 -28.23 3.08
N GLU A 12 -12.32 -28.26 2.08
CA GLU A 12 -11.96 -28.48 0.68
C GLU A 12 -11.71 -27.12 -0.02
N LEU A 13 -10.68 -26.43 0.45
CA LEU A 13 -10.08 -25.22 -0.16
C LEU A 13 -8.62 -25.46 -0.57
N ALA A 14 -8.17 -26.72 -0.59
CA ALA A 14 -6.77 -27.07 -0.83
C ALA A 14 -6.32 -26.89 -2.29
N GLU A 15 -7.24 -26.68 -3.25
CA GLU A 15 -6.88 -26.36 -4.65
C GLU A 15 -7.11 -24.88 -5.03
N SER A 16 -7.52 -24.03 -4.07
CA SER A 16 -7.71 -22.57 -4.24
C SER A 16 -6.46 -21.73 -3.91
N GLN A 17 -5.40 -22.36 -3.40
CA GLN A 17 -4.26 -21.66 -2.79
C GLN A 17 -3.51 -20.69 -3.73
N MET A 18 -3.64 -20.80 -5.05
CA MET A 18 -3.07 -19.83 -6.01
C MET A 18 -3.98 -18.63 -6.35
N ARG A 19 -5.30 -18.72 -6.09
CA ARG A 19 -6.22 -17.58 -6.25
C ARG A 19 -6.43 -16.81 -4.94
N ASP A 20 -6.26 -17.48 -3.79
CA ASP A 20 -6.48 -16.88 -2.48
C ASP A 20 -5.44 -15.84 -2.08
N THR A 21 -4.21 -15.90 -2.58
CA THR A 21 -3.14 -14.94 -2.24
C THR A 21 -3.44 -13.54 -2.78
N ARG A 22 -4.02 -13.45 -3.98
CA ARG A 22 -4.57 -12.18 -4.51
C ARG A 22 -5.72 -11.70 -3.63
N SER A 23 -6.64 -12.59 -3.30
CA SER A 23 -7.81 -12.30 -2.45
C SER A 23 -7.41 -11.80 -1.05
N THR A 24 -6.40 -12.38 -0.40
CA THR A 24 -5.98 -11.95 0.95
C THR A 24 -5.26 -10.61 0.96
N ALA A 25 -4.41 -10.34 -0.04
CA ALA A 25 -3.77 -9.02 -0.19
C ALA A 25 -4.79 -7.92 -0.58
N LEU A 26 -5.82 -8.27 -1.37
CA LEU A 26 -6.95 -7.38 -1.69
C LEU A 26 -7.90 -7.19 -0.50
N LYS A 27 -8.11 -8.22 0.34
CA LYS A 27 -8.95 -8.14 1.55
C LYS A 27 -8.48 -7.06 2.53
N THR A 28 -7.17 -6.75 2.56
CA THR A 28 -6.63 -5.69 3.43
C THR A 28 -6.63 -4.29 2.78
N ALA A 29 -6.89 -4.20 1.48
CA ALA A 29 -6.93 -2.93 0.74
C ALA A 29 -8.35 -2.35 0.59
N SER A 30 -9.39 -3.13 0.88
CA SER A 30 -10.77 -2.65 0.95
C SER A 30 -10.86 -1.49 1.94
N ARG A 31 -11.17 -0.29 1.42
CA ARG A 31 -11.43 0.90 2.25
C ARG A 31 -12.76 0.80 3.01
N ILE A 32 -13.56 -0.23 2.73
CA ILE A 32 -14.86 -0.44 3.35
C ILE A 32 -14.73 -1.54 4.41
N TRP A 33 -14.29 -1.11 5.59
CA TRP A 33 -14.21 -1.91 6.81
C TRP A 33 -15.59 -2.06 7.47
N LEU A 34 -16.63 -2.36 6.69
CA LEU A 34 -17.94 -2.69 7.22
C LEU A 34 -18.04 -4.21 7.38
N LYS A 35 -18.39 -4.66 8.58
CA LYS A 35 -18.68 -6.06 8.88
C LYS A 35 -20.19 -6.29 8.90
N ALA A 36 -20.61 -7.54 8.76
CA ALA A 36 -22.01 -7.93 8.84
C ALA A 36 -22.66 -7.44 10.15
N GLY A 37 -21.96 -7.57 11.27
CA GLY A 37 -22.40 -7.11 12.59
C GLY A 37 -22.56 -5.59 12.73
N ASP A 38 -21.90 -4.78 11.89
CA ASP A 38 -22.05 -3.31 11.90
C ASP A 38 -23.38 -2.86 11.31
N ILE A 39 -23.97 -3.64 10.41
CA ILE A 39 -25.15 -3.23 9.61
C ILE A 39 -26.35 -4.19 9.73
N MET A 40 -26.20 -5.31 10.46
CA MET A 40 -27.29 -6.25 10.66
C MET A 40 -28.44 -5.66 11.47
N SER A 41 -29.64 -6.10 11.16
CA SER A 41 -30.82 -5.88 11.99
C SER A 41 -30.85 -6.90 13.13
N ARG A 42 -30.87 -6.41 14.38
CA ARG A 42 -30.94 -7.24 15.60
C ARG A 42 -32.37 -7.63 16.00
N ASP A 43 -33.34 -6.79 15.67
CA ASP A 43 -34.75 -7.09 15.90
C ASP A 43 -35.28 -7.97 14.77
N VAL A 44 -35.33 -9.28 15.03
CA VAL A 44 -35.73 -10.27 14.03
C VAL A 44 -37.02 -10.95 14.43
N ALA A 45 -38.07 -10.74 13.63
CA ALA A 45 -39.35 -11.37 13.85
C ALA A 45 -39.27 -12.89 13.63
N ALA A 46 -39.82 -13.64 14.59
CA ALA A 46 -39.85 -15.09 14.59
C ALA A 46 -41.28 -15.64 14.43
N ILE A 47 -41.39 -16.90 14.01
CA ILE A 47 -42.65 -17.63 13.89
C ILE A 47 -42.46 -19.12 14.20
N SER A 48 -43.48 -19.75 14.78
CA SER A 48 -43.47 -21.20 15.01
C SER A 48 -43.65 -21.97 13.69
N PRO A 49 -42.97 -23.11 13.47
CA PRO A 49 -43.13 -23.95 12.29
C PRO A 49 -44.59 -24.42 12.08
N GLN A 50 -45.35 -24.58 13.17
CA GLN A 50 -46.76 -25.01 13.15
C GLN A 50 -47.74 -23.89 12.80
N SER A 51 -47.27 -22.65 12.64
CA SER A 51 -48.13 -21.52 12.26
C SER A 51 -48.58 -21.63 10.82
N THR A 52 -49.75 -21.05 10.50
CA THR A 52 -50.24 -21.02 9.12
C THR A 52 -49.47 -20.04 8.24
N VAL A 53 -49.42 -20.30 6.92
CA VAL A 53 -48.86 -19.38 5.93
C VAL A 53 -49.55 -18.01 5.98
N VAL A 54 -50.86 -17.98 6.20
CA VAL A 54 -51.63 -16.72 6.31
C VAL A 54 -51.19 -15.91 7.54
N SER A 55 -50.90 -16.56 8.67
CA SER A 55 -50.36 -15.90 9.86
C SER A 55 -48.98 -15.30 9.58
N ALA A 56 -48.10 -16.05 8.91
CA ALA A 56 -46.78 -15.56 8.50
C ALA A 56 -46.89 -14.29 7.66
N VAL A 57 -47.77 -14.29 6.65
CA VAL A 57 -47.99 -13.13 5.77
C VAL A 57 -48.52 -11.93 6.53
N ARG A 58 -49.40 -12.13 7.53
CA ARG A 58 -49.91 -11.03 8.36
C ARG A 58 -48.80 -10.36 9.15
N ILE A 59 -47.93 -11.15 9.79
CA ILE A 59 -46.78 -10.63 10.55
C ILE A 59 -45.81 -9.90 9.61
N MET A 60 -45.49 -10.49 8.44
CA MET A 60 -44.64 -9.83 7.44
C MET A 60 -45.23 -8.48 7.00
N SER A 61 -46.54 -8.45 6.73
CA SER A 61 -47.22 -7.24 6.26
C SER A 61 -47.35 -6.16 7.33
N SER A 62 -47.64 -6.51 8.57
CA SER A 62 -47.77 -5.55 9.68
C SER A 62 -46.43 -4.91 10.03
N ASN A 63 -45.36 -5.72 10.02
CA ASN A 63 -44.04 -5.28 10.43
C ASN A 63 -43.21 -4.74 9.26
N LYS A 64 -43.77 -4.72 8.04
CA LYS A 64 -43.11 -4.29 6.79
C LYS A 64 -41.80 -5.04 6.50
N ILE A 65 -41.71 -6.30 6.93
CA ILE A 65 -40.57 -7.19 6.74
C ILE A 65 -40.85 -8.24 5.66
N SER A 66 -39.81 -8.78 5.04
CA SER A 66 -39.94 -9.76 3.95
C SER A 66 -39.59 -11.19 4.33
N CYS A 67 -39.17 -11.44 5.57
CA CYS A 67 -38.90 -12.78 6.10
C CYS A 67 -39.29 -12.88 7.56
N LEU A 68 -39.48 -14.12 7.99
CA LEU A 68 -39.57 -14.51 9.39
C LEU A 68 -38.58 -15.64 9.63
N ILE A 69 -37.90 -15.58 10.76
CA ILE A 69 -37.12 -16.69 11.26
C ILE A 69 -38.08 -17.73 11.83
N VAL A 70 -37.90 -19.00 11.46
CA VAL A 70 -38.72 -20.10 11.96
C VAL A 70 -37.99 -20.72 13.13
N THR A 71 -38.61 -20.66 14.30
CA THR A 71 -38.03 -21.19 15.55
C THR A 71 -39.00 -22.14 16.25
N ASP A 72 -38.46 -23.23 16.77
CA ASP A 72 -39.16 -24.12 17.70
C ASP A 72 -38.46 -24.08 19.06
N ASN A 73 -39.13 -23.56 20.10
CA ASN A 73 -38.58 -23.45 21.47
C ASN A 73 -37.16 -22.86 21.52
N GLU A 74 -36.95 -21.69 20.89
CA GLU A 74 -35.65 -20.98 20.76
C GLU A 74 -34.63 -21.62 19.80
N HIS A 75 -34.89 -22.80 19.23
CA HIS A 75 -34.03 -23.40 18.21
C HIS A 75 -34.37 -22.88 16.80
N LEU A 76 -33.35 -22.46 16.05
CA LEU A 76 -33.46 -22.02 14.66
C LEU A 76 -33.75 -23.21 13.74
N SER A 77 -35.00 -23.33 13.26
CA SER A 77 -35.45 -24.44 12.39
C SER A 77 -35.39 -24.10 10.90
N GLY A 78 -35.56 -22.83 10.55
CA GLY A 78 -35.70 -22.41 9.16
C GLY A 78 -35.86 -20.91 8.97
N ILE A 79 -36.04 -20.49 7.73
CA ILE A 79 -36.44 -19.14 7.35
C ILE A 79 -37.57 -19.23 6.34
N VAL A 80 -38.58 -18.37 6.46
CA VAL A 80 -39.66 -18.25 5.47
C VAL A 80 -39.67 -16.84 4.89
N THR A 81 -39.76 -16.76 3.57
CA THR A 81 -39.66 -15.51 2.82
C THR A 81 -40.86 -15.27 1.91
N GLU A 82 -41.01 -14.04 1.39
CA GLU A 82 -42.04 -13.74 0.37
C GLU A 82 -41.92 -14.69 -0.85
N THR A 83 -40.70 -15.04 -1.25
CA THR A 83 -40.42 -15.94 -2.38
C THR A 83 -40.83 -17.39 -2.10
N ASP A 84 -40.64 -17.89 -0.87
CA ASP A 84 -41.11 -19.22 -0.47
C ASP A 84 -42.63 -19.32 -0.57
N ILE A 85 -43.33 -18.29 -0.09
CA ILE A 85 -44.79 -18.20 -0.11
C ILE A 85 -45.29 -18.13 -1.56
N LEU A 86 -44.65 -17.31 -2.41
CA LEU A 86 -44.98 -17.25 -3.83
C LEU A 86 -44.80 -18.61 -4.51
N LYS A 87 -43.60 -19.21 -4.41
CA LYS A 87 -43.25 -20.44 -5.15
C LYS A 87 -44.01 -21.66 -4.63
N LYS A 88 -44.05 -21.87 -3.31
CA LYS A 88 -44.57 -23.13 -2.72
C LYS A 88 -46.06 -23.05 -2.37
N ALA A 89 -46.58 -21.87 -2.01
CA ALA A 89 -47.96 -21.74 -1.56
C ALA A 89 -48.93 -21.24 -2.65
N VAL A 90 -48.49 -20.42 -3.60
CA VAL A 90 -49.36 -19.87 -4.66
C VAL A 90 -49.10 -20.54 -6.01
N ALA A 91 -47.87 -20.50 -6.51
CA ALA A 91 -47.51 -21.05 -7.81
C ALA A 91 -47.52 -22.60 -7.80
N GLY A 92 -47.19 -23.23 -6.66
CA GLY A 92 -47.20 -24.68 -6.49
C GLY A 92 -48.58 -25.35 -6.52
N GLY A 93 -49.67 -24.62 -6.76
CA GLY A 93 -51.03 -25.17 -6.89
C GLY A 93 -51.69 -25.62 -5.59
N ASN A 94 -51.02 -25.46 -4.45
CA ASN A 94 -51.53 -25.80 -3.13
C ASN A 94 -52.56 -24.78 -2.61
N ASP A 95 -53.46 -25.21 -1.73
CA ASP A 95 -54.35 -24.29 -1.02
C ASP A 95 -53.60 -23.64 0.16
N PHE A 96 -52.99 -22.47 -0.07
CA PHE A 96 -52.22 -21.73 0.94
C PHE A 96 -52.99 -21.47 2.25
N ARG A 97 -54.32 -21.54 2.24
CA ARG A 97 -55.17 -21.36 3.44
C ARG A 97 -55.03 -22.51 4.44
N LYS A 98 -54.55 -23.67 4.01
CA LYS A 98 -54.36 -24.88 4.83
C LYS A 98 -52.89 -25.19 5.11
N MET A 99 -51.97 -24.50 4.45
CA MET A 99 -50.54 -24.74 4.60
C MET A 99 -49.98 -24.14 5.88
N ILE A 100 -48.99 -24.82 6.44
CA ILE A 100 -48.20 -24.35 7.58
C ILE A 100 -46.81 -23.90 7.13
N VAL A 101 -46.14 -23.13 7.98
CA VAL A 101 -44.82 -22.55 7.70
C VAL A 101 -43.77 -23.64 7.48
N GLU A 102 -43.80 -24.72 8.27
CA GLU A 102 -42.86 -25.85 8.15
C GLU A 102 -42.82 -26.45 6.74
N GLN A 103 -43.95 -26.50 6.04
CA GLN A 103 -44.07 -27.06 4.70
C GLN A 103 -43.43 -26.19 3.62
N ILE A 104 -43.24 -24.89 3.89
CA ILE A 104 -42.75 -23.93 2.91
C ILE A 104 -41.43 -23.27 3.29
N MET A 105 -41.00 -23.37 4.54
CA MET A 105 -39.74 -22.77 4.96
C MET A 105 -38.55 -23.34 4.20
N SER A 106 -37.47 -22.58 4.15
CA SER A 106 -36.17 -23.03 3.68
C SER A 106 -35.33 -23.44 4.90
N SER A 107 -34.75 -24.64 4.83
CA SER A 107 -33.90 -25.24 5.86
C SER A 107 -32.85 -26.14 5.19
N PRO A 108 -31.58 -26.16 5.65
CA PRO A 108 -31.03 -25.36 6.75
C PRO A 108 -30.93 -23.86 6.40
N VAL A 109 -30.94 -23.00 7.42
CA VAL A 109 -30.82 -21.55 7.21
C VAL A 109 -29.38 -21.19 6.87
N ARG A 110 -29.20 -20.38 5.83
CA ARG A 110 -27.88 -19.89 5.49
C ARG A 110 -27.44 -18.79 6.46
N SER A 111 -26.30 -19.02 7.11
CA SER A 111 -25.71 -18.12 8.09
C SER A 111 -24.28 -17.70 7.75
N ILE A 112 -23.86 -16.58 8.35
CA ILE A 112 -22.52 -16.01 8.27
C ILE A 112 -22.05 -15.54 9.66
N PRO A 113 -20.74 -15.46 9.93
CA PRO A 113 -20.24 -14.88 11.17
C PRO A 113 -20.37 -13.35 11.17
N CYS A 114 -20.53 -12.75 12.35
CA CYS A 114 -20.76 -11.30 12.51
C CYS A 114 -19.58 -10.43 12.08
N ASP A 115 -18.38 -10.98 12.04
CA ASP A 115 -17.16 -10.30 11.66
C ASP A 115 -16.84 -10.38 10.15
N LEU A 116 -17.65 -11.11 9.37
CA LEU A 116 -17.52 -11.22 7.92
C LEU A 116 -17.70 -9.86 7.25
N SER A 117 -16.90 -9.56 6.22
CA SER A 117 -17.03 -8.29 5.50
C SER A 117 -18.36 -8.20 4.73
N VAL A 118 -18.86 -6.98 4.55
CA VAL A 118 -20.07 -6.72 3.75
C VAL A 118 -19.87 -7.15 2.29
N MET A 119 -18.65 -7.05 1.75
CA MET A 119 -18.36 -7.47 0.37
C MET A 119 -18.41 -8.99 0.19
N GLU A 120 -17.84 -9.75 1.13
CA GLU A 120 -17.97 -11.21 1.14
C GLU A 120 -19.43 -11.63 1.36
N THR A 121 -20.13 -10.96 2.27
CA THR A 121 -21.58 -11.14 2.48
C THR A 121 -22.36 -10.95 1.17
N SER A 122 -22.07 -9.87 0.43
CA SER A 122 -22.67 -9.62 -0.88
C SER A 122 -22.37 -10.74 -1.89
N LYS A 123 -21.16 -11.31 -1.85
CA LYS A 123 -20.77 -12.38 -2.75
C LYS A 123 -21.52 -13.68 -2.45
N ILE A 124 -21.73 -14.00 -1.17
CA ILE A 124 -22.55 -15.15 -0.75
C ILE A 124 -23.99 -14.97 -1.24
N MET A 125 -24.59 -13.80 -1.00
CA MET A 125 -25.94 -13.47 -1.47
C MET A 125 -26.11 -13.66 -2.98
N GLU A 126 -25.17 -13.17 -3.78
CA GLU A 126 -25.19 -13.31 -5.23
C GLU A 126 -25.00 -14.76 -5.69
N THR A 127 -23.98 -15.44 -5.17
CA THR A 127 -23.61 -16.80 -5.62
C THR A 127 -24.68 -17.82 -5.28
N GLU A 128 -25.32 -17.66 -4.12
CA GLU A 128 -26.40 -18.54 -3.67
C GLU A 128 -27.79 -18.03 -4.07
N ASN A 129 -27.88 -16.90 -4.78
CA ASN A 129 -29.12 -16.24 -5.20
C ASN A 129 -30.11 -16.04 -4.03
N ILE A 130 -29.59 -15.59 -2.90
CA ILE A 130 -30.36 -15.27 -1.69
C ILE A 130 -30.20 -13.79 -1.35
N ARG A 131 -31.27 -13.17 -0.81
CA ARG A 131 -31.29 -11.72 -0.52
C ARG A 131 -31.09 -11.39 0.95
N ARG A 132 -30.86 -12.40 1.77
CA ARG A 132 -30.82 -12.33 3.23
C ARG A 132 -29.96 -13.44 3.81
N LEU A 133 -29.24 -13.12 4.86
CA LEU A 133 -28.36 -14.04 5.56
C LEU A 133 -28.57 -13.88 7.06
N VAL A 134 -28.57 -14.99 7.77
CA VAL A 134 -28.58 -14.98 9.22
C VAL A 134 -27.17 -14.71 9.75
N VAL A 135 -27.04 -13.88 10.77
CA VAL A 135 -25.76 -13.55 11.38
C VAL A 135 -25.61 -14.29 12.71
N LEU A 136 -24.46 -14.93 12.87
CA LEU A 136 -24.07 -15.67 14.07
C LEU A 136 -22.89 -14.99 14.77
N GLU A 137 -22.88 -15.06 16.10
CA GLU A 137 -21.76 -14.70 16.98
C GLU A 137 -21.61 -15.85 17.99
N ASP A 138 -20.44 -16.47 18.06
CA ASP A 138 -20.18 -17.66 18.89
C ASP A 138 -21.24 -18.77 18.73
N GLU A 139 -21.58 -19.10 17.47
CA GLU A 139 -22.62 -20.08 17.09
C GLU A 139 -24.07 -19.71 17.51
N ARG A 140 -24.28 -18.50 18.04
CA ARG A 140 -25.60 -18.00 18.42
C ARG A 140 -26.15 -17.02 17.40
N PHE A 141 -27.44 -17.13 17.13
CA PHE A 141 -28.18 -16.18 16.32
C PHE A 141 -28.21 -14.79 16.96
N VAL A 142 -27.69 -13.78 16.27
CA VAL A 142 -27.63 -12.38 16.77
C VAL A 142 -28.29 -11.35 15.86
N GLY A 143 -28.66 -11.74 14.64
CA GLY A 143 -29.34 -10.83 13.72
C GLY A 143 -29.52 -11.37 12.31
N ILE A 144 -30.05 -10.53 11.43
CA ILE A 144 -30.20 -10.80 10.00
C ILE A 144 -29.66 -9.62 9.19
N ILE A 145 -29.04 -9.92 8.06
CA ILE A 145 -28.59 -8.91 7.09
C ILE A 145 -29.33 -9.13 5.77
N THR A 146 -29.78 -8.04 5.16
CA THR A 146 -30.49 -8.04 3.88
C THR A 146 -29.79 -7.14 2.86
N GLN A 147 -30.14 -7.30 1.58
CA GLN A 147 -29.66 -6.36 0.54
C GLN A 147 -30.08 -4.91 0.82
N THR A 148 -31.21 -4.66 1.48
CA THR A 148 -31.63 -3.31 1.86
C THR A 148 -30.62 -2.68 2.83
N ASP A 149 -30.21 -3.42 3.86
CA ASP A 149 -29.24 -2.94 4.85
C ASP A 149 -27.89 -2.62 4.19
N MET A 150 -27.46 -3.48 3.25
CA MET A 150 -26.21 -3.29 2.51
C MET A 150 -26.26 -2.09 1.57
N VAL A 151 -27.35 -1.93 0.80
CA VAL A 151 -27.50 -0.75 -0.08
C VAL A 151 -27.53 0.52 0.76
N GLN A 152 -28.21 0.55 1.90
CA GLN A 152 -28.21 1.71 2.79
C GLN A 152 -26.82 2.03 3.35
N ALA A 153 -26.08 1.01 3.78
CA ALA A 153 -24.74 1.18 4.31
C ALA A 153 -23.70 1.61 3.25
N LEU A 154 -23.90 1.21 2.00
CA LEU A 154 -22.95 1.43 0.92
C LEU A 154 -23.34 2.55 -0.06
N ALA A 155 -24.58 3.07 0.01
CA ALA A 155 -25.08 4.08 -0.92
C ALA A 155 -24.23 5.36 -0.97
N SER A 156 -23.53 5.70 0.12
CA SER A 156 -22.61 6.84 0.17
C SER A 156 -21.39 6.69 -0.75
N TYR A 157 -21.02 5.46 -1.13
CA TYR A 157 -19.92 5.18 -2.05
C TYR A 157 -20.34 5.27 -3.52
N SER A 158 -21.64 5.42 -3.81
CA SER A 158 -22.20 5.40 -5.16
C SER A 158 -22.72 6.76 -5.57
N ILE A 159 -21.89 7.63 -6.14
CA ILE A 159 -22.38 8.95 -6.58
C ILE A 159 -21.68 9.41 -7.86
N SER A 160 -22.03 8.80 -8.99
CA SER A 160 -21.96 9.44 -10.32
C SER A 160 -22.71 8.71 -11.44
N GLN A 161 -23.26 7.50 -11.21
CA GLN A 161 -23.93 6.73 -12.26
C GLN A 161 -25.40 7.13 -12.46
N GLU A 162 -25.85 7.01 -13.70
CA GLU A 162 -27.25 7.13 -14.10
C GLU A 162 -27.99 5.78 -13.97
N VAL A 163 -29.31 5.84 -13.81
CA VAL A 163 -30.18 4.66 -13.76
C VAL A 163 -30.07 3.85 -15.06
N SER A 164 -29.94 4.51 -16.21
CA SER A 164 -29.78 3.92 -17.54
C SER A 164 -28.61 2.93 -17.62
N GLU A 165 -27.53 3.16 -16.87
CA GLU A 165 -26.32 2.33 -16.86
C GLU A 165 -26.51 0.99 -16.13
N ILE A 166 -27.45 0.92 -15.19
CA ILE A 166 -27.56 -0.22 -14.25
C ILE A 166 -28.95 -0.87 -14.24
N MET A 167 -29.95 -0.24 -14.88
CA MET A 167 -31.29 -0.80 -14.95
C MET A 167 -31.34 -2.10 -15.76
N THR A 168 -32.33 -2.93 -15.45
CA THR A 168 -32.68 -4.07 -16.31
C THR A 168 -33.63 -3.60 -17.40
N SER A 169 -33.19 -3.61 -18.67
CA SER A 169 -34.01 -3.22 -19.82
C SER A 169 -34.97 -4.31 -20.30
N ASP A 170 -34.65 -5.59 -20.10
CA ASP A 170 -35.57 -6.70 -20.40
C ASP A 170 -36.61 -6.84 -19.28
N VAL A 171 -37.67 -6.04 -19.39
CA VAL A 171 -38.71 -5.96 -18.38
C VAL A 171 -39.73 -7.08 -18.58
N ALA A 172 -39.91 -7.90 -17.56
CA ALA A 172 -40.97 -8.90 -17.54
C ALA A 172 -42.36 -8.22 -17.41
N VAL A 173 -43.12 -8.28 -18.50
CA VAL A 173 -44.47 -7.70 -18.61
C VAL A 173 -45.58 -8.75 -18.52
N ILE A 174 -46.78 -8.33 -18.13
CA ILE A 174 -48.00 -9.15 -18.11
C ILE A 174 -49.23 -8.28 -18.36
N THR A 175 -50.28 -8.83 -18.98
CA THR A 175 -51.55 -8.10 -19.13
C THR A 175 -52.24 -7.86 -17.78
N SER A 176 -52.79 -6.66 -17.56
CA SER A 176 -53.54 -6.31 -16.33
C SER A 176 -54.77 -7.21 -16.10
N SER A 177 -55.28 -7.85 -17.16
CA SER A 177 -56.38 -8.81 -17.10
C SER A 177 -55.93 -10.23 -16.76
N ALA A 178 -54.65 -10.53 -16.63
CA ALA A 178 -54.19 -11.85 -16.20
C ALA A 178 -54.67 -12.18 -14.79
N SER A 179 -54.75 -13.47 -14.47
CA SER A 179 -54.99 -13.93 -13.11
C SER A 179 -53.73 -13.77 -12.25
N VAL A 180 -53.92 -13.65 -10.94
CA VAL A 180 -52.80 -13.66 -9.98
C VAL A 180 -52.02 -14.97 -10.05
N LYS A 181 -52.69 -16.10 -10.33
CA LYS A 181 -52.03 -17.40 -10.44
C LYS A 181 -51.02 -17.42 -11.60
N GLU A 182 -51.43 -17.01 -12.80
CA GLU A 182 -50.54 -16.91 -13.97
C GLU A 182 -49.36 -15.96 -13.68
N ALA A 183 -49.62 -14.84 -13.01
CA ALA A 183 -48.57 -13.92 -12.60
C ALA A 183 -47.57 -14.56 -11.63
N ALA A 184 -48.05 -15.29 -10.62
CA ALA A 184 -47.21 -15.98 -9.65
C ALA A 184 -46.40 -17.12 -10.30
N GLU A 185 -46.97 -17.86 -11.25
CA GLU A 185 -46.26 -18.89 -12.03
C GLU A 185 -45.19 -18.29 -12.92
N LEU A 186 -45.47 -17.16 -13.58
CA LEU A 186 -44.49 -16.44 -14.38
C LEU A 186 -43.35 -15.89 -13.51
N MET A 187 -43.67 -15.32 -12.34
CA MET A 187 -42.67 -14.87 -11.37
C MET A 187 -41.80 -16.02 -10.86
N ALA A 188 -42.41 -17.17 -10.54
CA ALA A 188 -41.70 -18.35 -10.05
C ALA A 188 -40.77 -18.96 -11.10
N SER A 189 -41.24 -19.10 -12.34
CA SER A 189 -40.50 -19.73 -13.45
C SER A 189 -39.35 -18.87 -13.97
N LYS A 190 -39.50 -17.54 -14.00
CA LYS A 190 -38.44 -16.61 -14.39
C LYS A 190 -37.56 -16.17 -13.21
N ASP A 191 -37.86 -16.61 -11.99
CA ASP A 191 -37.19 -16.21 -10.75
C ASP A 191 -37.14 -14.68 -10.52
N ILE A 192 -38.22 -13.99 -10.87
CA ILE A 192 -38.36 -12.54 -10.79
C ILE A 192 -39.28 -12.12 -9.64
N SER A 193 -39.02 -10.96 -9.06
CA SER A 193 -39.75 -10.46 -7.88
C SER A 193 -40.87 -9.46 -8.21
N CYS A 194 -41.02 -9.07 -9.49
CA CYS A 194 -42.08 -8.21 -9.99
C CYS A 194 -42.43 -8.47 -11.45
N LEU A 195 -43.64 -8.05 -11.83
CA LEU A 195 -44.12 -7.96 -13.20
C LEU A 195 -44.71 -6.57 -13.44
N VAL A 196 -44.44 -6.01 -14.61
CA VAL A 196 -45.08 -4.76 -15.05
C VAL A 196 -46.38 -5.09 -15.74
N ALA A 197 -47.48 -4.52 -15.24
CA ALA A 197 -48.81 -4.73 -15.78
C ALA A 197 -49.08 -3.74 -16.92
N MET A 198 -49.40 -4.27 -18.09
CA MET A 198 -49.65 -3.52 -19.32
C MET A 198 -51.12 -3.59 -19.71
N GLU A 199 -51.64 -2.50 -20.27
CA GLU A 199 -52.87 -2.49 -21.09
C GLU A 199 -52.52 -1.92 -22.47
N LYS A 200 -52.59 -2.77 -23.49
CA LYS A 200 -52.01 -2.48 -24.82
C LYS A 200 -50.52 -2.16 -24.63
N ASP A 201 -50.09 -0.95 -24.99
CA ASP A 201 -48.70 -0.50 -24.89
C ASP A 201 -48.44 0.39 -23.67
N ALA A 202 -49.44 0.63 -22.82
CA ALA A 202 -49.32 1.51 -21.66
C ALA A 202 -49.04 0.74 -20.37
N VAL A 203 -48.12 1.27 -19.56
CA VAL A 203 -47.86 0.79 -18.20
C VAL A 203 -48.98 1.25 -17.28
N VAL A 204 -49.78 0.31 -16.76
CA VAL A 204 -50.93 0.63 -15.88
C VAL A 204 -50.71 0.25 -14.42
N GLY A 205 -49.72 -0.58 -14.13
CA GLY A 205 -49.46 -1.05 -12.78
C GLY A 205 -48.18 -1.84 -12.64
N ILE A 206 -47.82 -2.14 -11.39
CA ILE A 206 -46.77 -3.11 -11.05
C ILE A 206 -47.33 -4.13 -10.07
N PHE A 207 -47.01 -5.40 -10.28
CA PHE A 207 -47.35 -6.48 -9.37
C PHE A 207 -46.09 -7.09 -8.76
N THR A 208 -46.11 -7.32 -7.46
CA THR A 208 -44.92 -7.67 -6.66
C THR A 208 -45.21 -8.84 -5.72
N GLU A 209 -44.17 -9.51 -5.24
CA GLU A 209 -44.30 -10.52 -4.16
C GLU A 209 -45.07 -9.94 -2.96
N ARG A 210 -44.75 -8.70 -2.57
CA ARG A 210 -45.45 -7.99 -1.49
C ARG A 210 -46.94 -7.76 -1.77
N ASP A 211 -47.30 -7.41 -3.00
CA ASP A 211 -48.72 -7.25 -3.38
C ASP A 211 -49.47 -8.57 -3.36
N LEU A 212 -48.84 -9.67 -3.84
CA LEU A 212 -49.38 -11.02 -3.74
C LEU A 212 -49.70 -11.37 -2.28
N LEU A 213 -48.71 -11.19 -1.40
CA LEU A 213 -48.87 -11.49 0.01
C LEU A 213 -49.97 -10.62 0.65
N LYS A 214 -49.86 -9.30 0.54
CA LYS A 214 -50.74 -8.35 1.24
C LYS A 214 -52.17 -8.38 0.73
N ARG A 215 -52.39 -8.50 -0.59
CA ARG A 215 -53.71 -8.29 -1.21
C ARG A 215 -54.39 -9.58 -1.64
N VAL A 216 -53.67 -10.70 -1.69
CA VAL A 216 -54.22 -12.01 -2.09
C VAL A 216 -54.17 -12.97 -0.91
N VAL A 217 -52.98 -13.27 -0.38
CA VAL A 217 -52.80 -14.28 0.68
C VAL A 217 -53.42 -13.82 2.00
N ALA A 218 -53.07 -12.62 2.48
CA ALA A 218 -53.60 -12.07 3.74
C ALA A 218 -55.14 -11.91 3.71
N MET A 219 -55.66 -11.57 2.54
CA MET A 219 -57.10 -11.38 2.27
C MET A 219 -57.81 -12.67 1.87
N LYS A 220 -57.11 -13.80 1.83
CA LYS A 220 -57.63 -15.13 1.46
C LYS A 220 -58.36 -15.15 0.11
N ARG A 221 -57.96 -14.32 -0.85
CA ARG A 221 -58.55 -14.28 -2.20
C ARG A 221 -58.08 -15.49 -3.01
N ASN A 222 -58.92 -15.97 -3.92
CA ASN A 222 -58.56 -17.05 -4.83
C ASN A 222 -57.62 -16.53 -5.95
N PRO A 223 -56.36 -17.00 -6.05
CA PRO A 223 -55.40 -16.52 -7.05
C PRO A 223 -55.83 -16.80 -8.50
N ALA A 224 -56.55 -17.90 -8.74
CA ALA A 224 -57.00 -18.28 -10.08
C ALA A 224 -58.16 -17.40 -10.59
N GLN A 225 -58.94 -16.80 -9.69
CA GLN A 225 -60.10 -15.97 -10.04
C GLN A 225 -59.83 -14.46 -9.89
N THR A 226 -58.81 -14.09 -9.12
CA THR A 226 -58.46 -12.69 -8.88
C THR A 226 -57.63 -12.16 -10.04
N ARG A 227 -58.08 -11.07 -10.65
CA ARG A 227 -57.38 -10.38 -11.75
C ARG A 227 -56.32 -9.43 -11.21
N LEU A 228 -55.20 -9.28 -11.91
CA LEU A 228 -54.09 -8.39 -11.53
C LEU A 228 -54.53 -6.95 -11.33
N LYS A 229 -55.39 -6.40 -12.21
CA LYS A 229 -55.92 -5.03 -12.10
C LYS A 229 -56.55 -4.70 -10.73
N LYS A 230 -57.05 -5.70 -9.98
CA LYS A 230 -57.64 -5.51 -8.64
C LYS A 230 -56.61 -5.52 -7.49
N VAL A 231 -55.38 -5.94 -7.75
CA VAL A 231 -54.35 -6.15 -6.72
C VAL A 231 -52.99 -5.54 -7.06
N MET A 232 -52.74 -5.12 -8.30
CA MET A 232 -51.50 -4.40 -8.65
C MET A 232 -51.42 -3.04 -7.97
N SER A 233 -50.21 -2.55 -7.76
CA SER A 233 -49.97 -1.18 -7.34
C SER A 233 -50.15 -0.24 -8.53
N SER A 234 -50.97 0.79 -8.37
CA SER A 234 -51.30 1.80 -9.37
C SER A 234 -51.70 3.11 -8.66
N PRO A 235 -51.29 4.31 -9.14
CA PRO A 235 -50.35 4.53 -10.24
C PRO A 235 -48.94 4.01 -9.89
N VAL A 236 -48.14 3.74 -10.92
CA VAL A 236 -46.77 3.22 -10.74
C VAL A 236 -45.83 4.37 -10.40
N VAL A 237 -44.93 4.14 -9.46
CA VAL A 237 -43.85 5.08 -9.16
C VAL A 237 -42.74 4.88 -10.17
N THR A 238 -42.40 5.95 -10.90
CA THR A 238 -41.42 5.91 -11.98
C THR A 238 -40.27 6.88 -11.76
N VAL A 239 -39.17 6.63 -12.47
CA VAL A 239 -38.02 7.53 -12.62
C VAL A 239 -37.61 7.60 -14.08
N SER A 240 -37.00 8.71 -14.48
CA SER A 240 -36.36 8.86 -15.80
C SER A 240 -35.07 8.05 -15.87
N SER A 241 -34.65 7.63 -17.06
CA SER A 241 -33.42 6.86 -17.26
C SER A 241 -32.14 7.66 -16.95
N ASP A 242 -32.18 8.98 -17.11
CA ASP A 242 -31.11 9.93 -16.75
C ASP A 242 -31.04 10.25 -15.23
N CYS A 243 -31.98 9.71 -14.44
CA CYS A 243 -31.99 9.93 -13.00
C CYS A 243 -30.73 9.33 -12.37
N SER A 244 -30.08 10.06 -11.46
CA SER A 244 -28.97 9.50 -10.68
C SER A 244 -29.41 8.31 -9.81
N VAL A 245 -28.56 7.28 -9.71
CA VAL A 245 -28.81 6.11 -8.85
C VAL A 245 -29.03 6.50 -7.39
N LEU A 246 -28.34 7.52 -6.88
CA LEU A 246 -28.53 8.04 -5.53
C LEU A 246 -29.94 8.58 -5.31
N SER A 247 -30.48 9.33 -6.28
CA SER A 247 -31.83 9.88 -6.19
C SER A 247 -32.89 8.79 -6.29
N ALA A 248 -32.69 7.80 -7.16
CA ALA A 248 -33.53 6.60 -7.22
C ALA A 248 -33.51 5.83 -5.89
N ASN A 249 -32.34 5.65 -5.26
CA ASN A 249 -32.23 4.98 -3.96
C ASN A 249 -32.97 5.74 -2.84
N LYS A 250 -32.82 7.08 -2.79
CA LYS A 250 -33.58 7.91 -1.84
C LYS A 250 -35.10 7.79 -2.05
N LEU A 251 -35.54 7.67 -3.30
CA LEU A 251 -36.95 7.48 -3.64
C LEU A 251 -37.46 6.11 -3.17
N LEU A 252 -36.67 5.05 -3.41
CA LEU A 252 -36.95 3.69 -2.91
C LEU A 252 -37.14 3.69 -1.39
N GLU A 253 -36.21 4.31 -0.66
CA GLU A 253 -36.22 4.40 0.80
C GLU A 253 -37.44 5.18 1.32
N ARG A 254 -37.65 6.40 0.79
CA ARG A 254 -38.75 7.29 1.22
C ARG A 254 -40.12 6.64 1.04
N ILE A 255 -40.33 5.93 -0.06
CA ILE A 255 -41.63 5.29 -0.37
C ILE A 255 -41.73 3.90 0.29
N GLY A 256 -40.62 3.29 0.69
CA GLY A 256 -40.57 1.96 1.28
C GLY A 256 -40.79 0.84 0.25
N ILE A 257 -40.39 1.07 -0.99
CA ILE A 257 -40.44 0.10 -2.10
C ILE A 257 -39.00 -0.31 -2.48
N ARG A 258 -38.87 -1.44 -3.17
CA ARG A 258 -37.55 -2.04 -3.50
C ARG A 258 -37.21 -2.02 -4.98
N ARG A 259 -38.07 -1.39 -5.78
CA ARG A 259 -37.96 -1.28 -7.23
C ARG A 259 -38.70 -0.07 -7.74
N LEU A 260 -38.19 0.52 -8.82
CA LEU A 260 -38.80 1.62 -9.56
C LEU A 260 -38.90 1.22 -11.03
N ILE A 261 -39.97 1.62 -11.67
CA ILE A 261 -40.08 1.52 -13.12
C ILE A 261 -39.34 2.69 -13.73
N VAL A 262 -38.55 2.43 -14.77
CA VAL A 262 -37.84 3.45 -15.51
C VAL A 262 -38.64 3.76 -16.76
N MET A 263 -39.04 5.02 -16.92
CA MET A 263 -39.77 5.49 -18.09
C MET A 263 -39.18 6.81 -18.58
N ASP A 264 -39.02 6.91 -19.89
CA ASP A 264 -38.75 8.18 -20.57
C ASP A 264 -40.01 8.55 -21.37
N ASP A 265 -40.58 9.70 -21.03
CA ASP A 265 -41.92 10.10 -21.47
C ASP A 265 -42.97 9.00 -21.15
N GLU A 266 -43.54 8.39 -22.19
CA GLU A 266 -44.54 7.30 -22.10
C GLU A 266 -43.94 5.92 -22.41
N THR A 267 -42.61 5.83 -22.56
CA THR A 267 -41.94 4.60 -22.97
C THR A 267 -41.36 3.88 -21.77
N LEU A 268 -41.63 2.57 -21.65
CA LEU A 268 -41.00 1.71 -20.65
C LEU A 268 -39.55 1.44 -21.05
N CYS A 269 -38.60 2.01 -20.30
CA CYS A 269 -37.17 1.85 -20.55
C CYS A 269 -36.56 0.70 -19.74
N GLY A 270 -37.08 0.42 -18.54
CA GLY A 270 -36.49 -0.60 -17.68
C GLY A 270 -37.12 -0.70 -16.29
N VAL A 271 -36.47 -1.50 -15.44
CA VAL A 271 -36.72 -1.56 -14.00
C VAL A 271 -35.39 -1.49 -13.26
N ILE A 272 -35.34 -0.69 -12.21
CA ILE A 272 -34.20 -0.65 -11.28
C ILE A 272 -34.62 -1.20 -9.92
N THR A 273 -33.83 -2.13 -9.39
CA THR A 273 -34.05 -2.77 -8.09
C THR A 273 -32.88 -2.54 -7.14
N GLN A 274 -33.08 -2.81 -5.84
CA GLN A 274 -31.97 -2.82 -4.87
C GLN A 274 -30.86 -3.83 -5.22
N THR A 275 -31.19 -4.93 -5.91
CA THR A 275 -30.18 -5.89 -6.40
C THR A 275 -29.28 -5.26 -7.44
N ASP A 276 -29.85 -4.49 -8.36
CA ASP A 276 -29.11 -3.85 -9.45
C ASP A 276 -28.20 -2.76 -8.89
N ILE A 277 -28.73 -1.95 -7.96
CA ILE A 277 -27.94 -0.96 -7.22
C ILE A 277 -26.78 -1.65 -6.53
N LEU A 278 -27.02 -2.69 -5.73
CA LEU A 278 -25.96 -3.40 -5.01
C LEU A 278 -24.88 -3.99 -5.93
N LYS A 279 -25.28 -4.56 -7.07
CA LYS A 279 -24.34 -5.07 -8.09
C LYS A 279 -23.48 -3.94 -8.66
N ALA A 280 -24.07 -2.78 -8.95
CA ALA A 280 -23.35 -1.62 -9.43
C ALA A 280 -22.33 -1.10 -8.40
N ILE A 281 -22.74 -0.96 -7.12
CA ILE A 281 -21.82 -0.58 -6.03
C ILE A 281 -20.63 -1.55 -5.99
N LYS A 282 -20.91 -2.84 -6.01
CA LYS A 282 -19.88 -3.87 -5.93
C LYS A 282 -18.91 -3.81 -7.11
N ALA A 283 -19.42 -3.72 -8.33
CA ALA A 283 -18.58 -3.63 -9.53
C ALA A 283 -17.66 -2.41 -9.45
N ARG A 284 -18.21 -1.26 -9.03
CA ARG A 284 -17.44 -0.02 -8.87
C ARG A 284 -16.33 -0.15 -7.84
N LEU A 285 -16.62 -0.73 -6.68
CA LEU A 285 -15.62 -0.94 -5.63
C LEU A 285 -14.51 -1.89 -6.09
N GLN A 286 -14.86 -2.94 -6.83
CA GLN A 286 -13.87 -3.87 -7.42
C GLN A 286 -12.98 -3.17 -8.44
N GLU A 287 -13.53 -2.34 -9.33
CA GLU A 287 -12.75 -1.54 -10.27
C GLU A 287 -11.80 -0.57 -9.57
N GLU A 288 -12.26 0.10 -8.51
CA GLU A 288 -11.41 0.97 -7.70
C GLU A 288 -10.27 0.20 -7.04
N GLU A 289 -10.57 -0.93 -6.39
CA GLU A 289 -9.55 -1.80 -5.79
C GLU A 289 -8.52 -2.26 -6.82
N GLU A 290 -8.95 -2.70 -8.00
CA GLU A 290 -8.06 -3.10 -9.09
C GLU A 290 -7.23 -1.93 -9.63
N HIS A 291 -7.81 -0.73 -9.70
CA HIS A 291 -7.09 0.47 -10.11
C HIS A 291 -5.99 0.83 -9.10
N TYR A 292 -6.32 0.87 -7.80
CA TYR A 292 -5.34 1.12 -6.73
C TYR A 292 -4.25 0.04 -6.71
N PHE A 293 -4.62 -1.23 -6.84
CA PHE A 293 -3.67 -2.32 -6.88
C PHE A 293 -2.71 -2.21 -8.07
N ARG A 294 -3.21 -1.82 -9.26
CA ARG A 294 -2.36 -1.53 -10.43
C ARG A 294 -1.41 -0.37 -10.16
N LEU A 295 -1.90 0.76 -9.65
CA LEU A 295 -1.05 1.92 -9.31
C LEU A 295 0.06 1.54 -8.32
N MET A 296 -0.25 0.77 -7.28
CA MET A 296 0.73 0.34 -6.28
C MET A 296 1.76 -0.63 -6.87
N ASN A 297 1.35 -1.56 -7.72
CA ASN A 297 2.24 -2.56 -8.30
C ASN A 297 3.13 -2.04 -9.44
N GLU A 298 2.62 -1.11 -10.25
CA GLU A 298 3.37 -0.49 -11.34
C GLU A 298 4.26 0.66 -10.85
N SER A 299 4.06 1.13 -9.61
CA SER A 299 4.92 2.13 -8.98
C SER A 299 6.35 1.64 -8.82
N SER A 300 7.30 2.49 -9.20
CA SER A 300 8.73 2.30 -8.98
C SER A 300 9.16 2.54 -7.52
N ASN A 301 8.31 3.17 -6.71
CA ASN A 301 8.58 3.35 -5.27
C ASN A 301 8.30 2.04 -4.53
N CYS A 302 9.09 1.74 -3.49
CA CYS A 302 8.87 0.54 -2.69
C CYS A 302 7.73 0.79 -1.71
N ILE A 303 6.53 0.29 -2.01
CA ILE A 303 5.31 0.52 -1.24
C ILE A 303 5.00 -0.71 -0.40
N TYR A 304 4.52 -0.48 0.83
CA TYR A 304 4.05 -1.54 1.71
C TYR A 304 2.84 -1.09 2.56
N THR A 305 2.07 -2.07 3.06
CA THR A 305 1.07 -1.87 4.11
C THR A 305 1.23 -2.92 5.21
N ILE A 306 0.87 -2.54 6.44
CA ILE A 306 0.95 -3.37 7.64
C ILE A 306 -0.32 -3.21 8.50
N ASP A 307 -0.69 -4.27 9.21
CA ASP A 307 -1.82 -4.27 10.15
C ASP A 307 -1.50 -3.54 11.48
N LEU A 308 -2.46 -3.52 12.42
CA LEU A 308 -2.30 -2.93 13.76
C LEU A 308 -1.27 -3.66 14.65
N GLN A 309 -0.99 -4.92 14.33
CA GLN A 309 0.02 -5.77 14.98
C GLN A 309 1.39 -5.67 14.29
N PHE A 310 1.52 -4.80 13.29
CA PHE A 310 2.71 -4.59 12.46
C PHE A 310 3.13 -5.80 11.62
N ASN A 311 2.19 -6.66 11.24
CA ASN A 311 2.43 -7.68 10.22
C ASN A 311 2.20 -7.09 8.83
N THR A 312 3.01 -7.52 7.88
CA THR A 312 2.94 -7.06 6.49
C THR A 312 1.69 -7.62 5.83
N THR A 313 0.86 -6.74 5.30
CA THR A 313 -0.38 -7.09 4.59
C THR A 313 -0.24 -6.91 3.09
N PHE A 314 0.68 -6.04 2.64
CA PHE A 314 0.99 -5.85 1.23
C PHE A 314 2.42 -5.35 1.03
N VAL A 315 3.05 -5.77 -0.07
CA VAL A 315 4.28 -5.20 -0.62
C VAL A 315 4.18 -5.20 -2.15
N ASN A 316 4.69 -4.16 -2.79
CA ASN A 316 4.71 -4.10 -4.25
C ASN A 316 5.99 -4.73 -4.85
N PRO A 317 6.05 -4.95 -6.18
CA PRO A 317 7.22 -5.52 -6.86
C PRO A 317 8.51 -4.73 -6.65
N ALA A 318 8.44 -3.40 -6.58
CA ALA A 318 9.62 -2.57 -6.30
C ALA A 318 10.21 -2.88 -4.90
N PHE A 319 9.35 -3.03 -3.89
CA PHE A 319 9.77 -3.43 -2.54
C PHE A 319 10.43 -4.81 -2.52
N MET A 320 9.87 -5.78 -3.25
CA MET A 320 10.47 -7.11 -3.36
C MET A 320 11.84 -7.08 -4.03
N LYS A 321 11.97 -6.32 -5.12
CA LYS A 321 13.24 -6.14 -5.83
C LYS A 321 14.30 -5.46 -4.96
N LEU A 322 13.91 -4.49 -4.14
CA LEU A 322 14.82 -3.82 -3.20
C LEU A 322 15.45 -4.81 -2.22
N LEU A 323 14.69 -5.78 -1.72
CA LEU A 323 15.16 -6.75 -0.72
C LEU A 323 15.72 -8.06 -1.32
N ASP A 324 15.86 -8.14 -2.65
CA ASP A 324 16.22 -9.37 -3.40
C ASP A 324 15.27 -10.54 -3.10
N MET A 325 13.96 -10.30 -3.16
CA MET A 325 12.92 -11.29 -2.89
C MET A 325 12.16 -11.71 -4.14
N THR A 326 11.84 -13.00 -4.23
CA THR A 326 11.14 -13.61 -5.38
C THR A 326 9.66 -13.88 -5.11
N SER A 327 9.24 -14.03 -3.84
CA SER A 327 7.84 -14.25 -3.47
C SER A 327 7.37 -13.28 -2.37
N PRO A 328 6.17 -12.68 -2.51
CA PRO A 328 5.53 -11.89 -1.44
C PRO A 328 5.23 -12.72 -0.18
N ASP A 329 4.94 -14.01 -0.31
CA ASP A 329 4.50 -14.90 0.79
C ASP A 329 5.52 -15.01 1.92
N GLU A 330 6.77 -14.69 1.62
CA GLU A 330 7.82 -14.61 2.61
C GLU A 330 7.65 -13.46 3.60
N LEU A 331 6.89 -12.42 3.26
CA LEU A 331 6.62 -11.24 4.08
C LEU A 331 5.16 -11.15 4.52
N ILE A 332 4.20 -11.56 3.67
CA ILE A 332 2.77 -11.46 3.97
C ILE A 332 2.44 -12.23 5.26
N ASN A 333 1.64 -11.60 6.13
CA ASN A 333 1.27 -12.07 7.47
C ASN A 333 2.45 -12.30 8.42
N LYS A 334 3.62 -11.72 8.14
CA LYS A 334 4.80 -11.77 9.02
C LYS A 334 5.17 -10.37 9.51
N PRO A 335 5.89 -10.26 10.65
CA PRO A 335 6.30 -8.97 11.19
C PRO A 335 7.04 -8.12 10.16
N PHE A 336 6.65 -6.86 10.02
CA PHE A 336 7.25 -5.90 9.10
C PHE A 336 8.77 -5.85 9.27
N LEU A 337 9.49 -5.99 8.15
CA LEU A 337 10.95 -6.15 8.09
C LEU A 337 11.46 -7.15 9.15
N PRO A 338 11.36 -8.46 8.91
CA PRO A 338 11.89 -9.49 9.82
C PRO A 338 13.36 -9.23 10.21
N LYS A 339 13.78 -9.71 11.40
CA LYS A 339 15.12 -9.44 11.97
C LYS A 339 16.28 -9.71 11.01
N ARG A 340 16.12 -10.65 10.07
CA ARG A 340 17.11 -10.99 9.03
C ARG A 340 17.50 -9.81 8.13
N PHE A 341 16.64 -8.82 7.93
CA PHE A 341 16.92 -7.67 7.07
C PHE A 341 17.60 -6.50 7.79
N TRP A 342 17.72 -6.55 9.12
CA TRP A 342 18.34 -5.48 9.90
C TRP A 342 19.85 -5.71 9.96
N ASN A 343 20.63 -4.69 9.58
CA ASN A 343 22.07 -4.72 9.80
C ASN A 343 22.39 -4.52 11.29
N ILE A 344 21.64 -3.63 11.96
CA ILE A 344 21.73 -3.35 13.39
C ILE A 344 20.35 -3.61 14.03
N PRO A 345 20.14 -4.74 14.73
CA PRO A 345 18.82 -5.10 15.28
C PRO A 345 18.20 -4.08 16.23
N LYS A 346 19.02 -3.28 16.94
CA LYS A 346 18.56 -2.20 17.83
C LYS A 346 17.82 -1.08 17.09
N GLU A 347 18.10 -0.84 15.81
CA GLU A 347 17.43 0.22 15.04
C GLU A 347 15.93 -0.04 14.83
N ARG A 348 15.50 -1.31 14.99
CA ARG A 348 14.10 -1.73 14.97
C ARG A 348 13.33 -1.22 16.19
N GLU A 349 14.00 -1.03 17.32
CA GLU A 349 13.36 -0.56 18.56
C GLU A 349 12.89 0.90 18.40
N GLY A 350 11.71 1.21 18.94
CA GLY A 350 11.11 2.55 18.89
C GLY A 350 10.51 2.96 17.54
N LEU A 351 10.70 2.18 16.46
CA LEU A 351 10.06 2.48 15.15
C LEU A 351 8.53 2.45 15.27
N PHE A 352 8.02 1.39 15.88
CA PHE A 352 6.59 1.13 16.02
C PHE A 352 5.91 2.00 17.09
N ASP A 353 6.65 2.42 18.12
CA ASP A 353 6.12 3.26 19.20
C ASP A 353 5.85 4.69 18.72
N ARG A 354 6.71 5.22 17.85
CA ARG A 354 6.47 6.51 17.19
C ARG A 354 5.28 6.44 16.24
N LEU A 355 5.15 5.36 15.46
CA LEU A 355 3.99 5.15 14.59
C LEU A 355 2.66 5.19 15.35
N LYS A 356 2.61 4.57 16.54
CA LYS A 356 1.42 4.59 17.41
C LYS A 356 1.13 5.96 18.01
N SER A 357 2.16 6.73 18.39
CA SER A 357 1.98 7.99 19.11
C SER A 357 1.79 9.21 18.21
N THR A 358 2.53 9.32 17.09
CA THR A 358 2.47 10.49 16.19
C THR A 358 1.65 10.24 14.92
N GLY A 359 1.31 8.99 14.61
CA GLY A 359 0.56 8.62 13.39
C GLY A 359 1.37 8.72 12.09
N MET A 360 2.61 9.21 12.15
CA MET A 360 3.56 9.30 11.03
C MET A 360 4.99 9.12 11.53
N VAL A 361 5.82 8.42 10.76
CA VAL A 361 7.26 8.25 11.01
C VAL A 361 8.06 8.48 9.74
N VAL A 362 9.15 9.23 9.87
CA VAL A 362 10.22 9.32 8.88
C VAL A 362 11.52 8.92 9.58
N LYS A 363 12.23 7.91 9.05
CA LYS A 363 13.46 7.41 9.65
C LYS A 363 14.38 6.78 8.59
N GLU A 364 15.67 7.06 8.68
CA GLU A 364 16.68 6.32 7.93
C GLU A 364 16.98 4.98 8.59
N LEU A 365 17.06 3.91 7.81
CA LEU A 365 17.31 2.55 8.27
C LEU A 365 18.50 1.94 7.55
N ASN A 366 19.29 1.17 8.30
CA ASN A 366 20.39 0.37 7.77
C ASN A 366 19.95 -1.08 7.62
N LEU A 367 19.59 -1.45 6.39
CA LEU A 367 19.09 -2.78 6.06
C LEU A 367 20.14 -3.59 5.30
N LYS A 368 19.83 -4.87 5.11
CA LYS A 368 20.55 -5.77 4.21
C LYS A 368 19.57 -6.61 3.41
N THR A 369 19.91 -6.96 2.17
CA THR A 369 19.11 -7.85 1.34
C THR A 369 19.19 -9.31 1.83
N THR A 370 18.37 -10.19 1.26
CA THR A 370 18.48 -11.66 1.49
C THR A 370 19.88 -12.19 1.18
N ASN A 371 20.56 -11.61 0.19
CA ASN A 371 21.93 -11.95 -0.22
C ASN A 371 23.02 -11.26 0.62
N GLY A 372 22.64 -10.44 1.61
CA GLY A 372 23.58 -9.75 2.51
C GLY A 372 24.16 -8.43 1.98
N ARG A 373 23.68 -7.92 0.84
CA ARG A 373 24.06 -6.58 0.35
C ARG A 373 23.54 -5.52 1.31
N LYS A 374 24.39 -4.56 1.72
CA LYS A 374 24.00 -3.45 2.60
C LYS A 374 23.14 -2.44 1.84
N LEU A 375 22.12 -1.90 2.52
CA LEU A 375 21.19 -0.92 1.99
C LEU A 375 20.97 0.20 2.99
N PHE A 376 20.97 1.44 2.49
CA PHE A 376 20.52 2.61 3.22
C PHE A 376 19.17 3.03 2.66
N VAL A 377 18.14 2.99 3.50
CA VAL A 377 16.78 3.31 3.06
C VAL A 377 16.16 4.39 3.93
N THR A 378 15.38 5.28 3.33
CA THR A 378 14.53 6.21 4.08
C THR A 378 13.11 5.66 4.12
N LEU A 379 12.63 5.37 5.31
CA LEU A 379 11.28 4.92 5.59
C LEU A 379 10.36 6.11 5.84
N PHE A 380 9.27 6.18 5.09
CA PHE A 380 8.14 7.07 5.34
C PHE A 380 6.90 6.23 5.62
N SER A 381 6.25 6.45 6.75
CA SER A 381 5.11 5.65 7.19
C SER A 381 4.02 6.54 7.76
N THR A 382 2.75 6.25 7.45
CA THR A 382 1.56 6.94 7.98
C THR A 382 0.50 5.93 8.41
N CYS A 383 -0.38 6.33 9.33
CA CYS A 383 -1.57 5.56 9.69
C CYS A 383 -2.63 5.57 8.56
N ILE A 384 -3.36 4.46 8.45
CA ILE A 384 -4.56 4.31 7.65
C ILE A 384 -5.75 4.37 8.59
N LYS A 385 -6.77 5.15 8.23
CA LYS A 385 -8.01 5.27 9.01
C LYS A 385 -9.19 4.68 8.24
N ASN A 386 -10.10 4.03 8.95
CA ASN A 386 -11.38 3.59 8.42
C ASN A 386 -12.37 4.76 8.28
N PHE A 387 -13.57 4.50 7.76
CA PHE A 387 -14.63 5.51 7.60
C PHE A 387 -15.14 6.10 8.93
N LYS A 388 -14.95 5.38 10.06
CA LYS A 388 -15.24 5.86 11.42
C LYS A 388 -14.12 6.75 11.99
N GLY A 389 -13.00 6.91 11.27
CA GLY A 389 -11.83 7.66 11.70
C GLY A 389 -10.87 6.89 12.62
N GLU A 390 -11.14 5.61 12.87
CA GLU A 390 -10.29 4.74 13.68
C GLU A 390 -9.11 4.23 12.86
N ILE A 391 -7.94 4.08 13.50
CA ILE A 391 -6.75 3.55 12.83
C ILE A 391 -6.95 2.05 12.58
N CYS A 392 -6.83 1.60 11.33
CA CYS A 392 -6.96 0.19 10.94
C CYS A 392 -5.64 -0.44 10.46
N GLY A 393 -4.58 0.35 10.32
CA GLY A 393 -3.27 -0.13 9.91
C GLY A 393 -2.31 1.01 9.60
N TYR A 394 -1.21 0.69 8.94
CA TYR A 394 -0.21 1.67 8.51
C TYR A 394 0.24 1.36 7.07
N GLN A 395 0.61 2.40 6.34
CA GLN A 395 1.17 2.30 4.99
C GLN A 395 2.40 3.17 4.87
N GLY A 396 3.27 2.84 3.93
CA GLY A 396 4.47 3.63 3.73
C GLY A 396 5.23 3.31 2.47
N VAL A 397 6.31 4.07 2.30
CA VAL A 397 7.29 3.89 1.23
C VAL A 397 8.70 3.77 1.80
N LEU A 398 9.52 2.96 1.13
CA LEU A 398 10.96 2.90 1.32
C LEU A 398 11.63 3.54 0.10
N TYR A 399 12.51 4.50 0.34
CA TYR A 399 13.40 5.05 -0.70
C TYR A 399 14.80 4.51 -0.52
N ASP A 400 15.36 3.91 -1.57
CA ASP A 400 16.77 3.54 -1.60
C ASP A 400 17.63 4.80 -1.76
N VAL A 401 18.41 5.12 -0.73
CA VAL A 401 19.35 6.25 -0.71
C VAL A 401 20.79 5.76 -0.64
N THR A 402 21.04 4.48 -0.93
CA THR A 402 22.37 3.85 -0.86
C THR A 402 23.38 4.57 -1.74
N ALA A 403 23.09 4.72 -3.03
CA ALA A 403 23.99 5.40 -3.97
C ALA A 403 24.25 6.87 -3.57
N GLN A 404 23.21 7.55 -3.07
CA GLN A 404 23.33 8.94 -2.61
C GLN A 404 24.23 9.04 -1.36
N LYS A 405 24.05 8.14 -0.38
CA LYS A 405 24.88 8.11 0.83
C LYS A 405 26.32 7.72 0.55
N GLU A 406 26.55 6.73 -0.31
CA GLU A 406 27.90 6.33 -0.70
C GLU A 406 28.65 7.46 -1.40
N LEU A 407 27.98 8.18 -2.31
CA LEU A 407 28.56 9.34 -2.98
C LEU A 407 28.84 10.51 -2.00
N ALA A 408 27.93 10.77 -1.05
CA ALA A 408 28.11 11.80 -0.05
C ALA A 408 29.33 11.50 0.85
N SER A 409 29.45 10.26 1.35
CA SER A 409 30.58 9.82 2.15
C SER A 409 31.90 9.90 1.37
N LEU A 410 31.90 9.52 0.09
CA LEU A 410 33.11 9.60 -0.74
C LEU A 410 33.57 11.05 -0.95
N LYS A 411 32.63 11.98 -1.20
CA LYS A 411 32.93 13.41 -1.30
C LYS A 411 33.49 13.98 0.00
N GLU A 412 32.97 13.55 1.14
CA GLU A 412 33.46 13.97 2.45
C GLU A 412 34.91 13.52 2.68
N VAL A 413 35.22 12.25 2.39
CA VAL A 413 36.60 11.73 2.47
C VAL A 413 37.54 12.46 1.50
N GLN A 414 37.08 12.73 0.27
CA GLN A 414 37.88 13.48 -0.71
C GLN A 414 38.16 14.92 -0.25
N GLN A 415 37.17 15.59 0.36
CA GLN A 415 37.35 16.93 0.91
C GLN A 415 38.33 16.93 2.10
N GLN A 416 38.24 15.93 2.99
CA GLN A 416 39.18 15.78 4.09
C GLN A 416 40.61 15.56 3.60
N LEU A 417 40.78 14.74 2.55
CA LEU A 417 42.08 14.51 1.93
C LEU A 417 42.64 15.81 1.32
N HIS A 418 41.82 16.55 0.57
CA HIS A 418 42.21 17.83 -0.01
C HIS A 418 42.61 18.86 1.07
N ASN A 419 41.83 18.96 2.14
CA ASN A 419 42.14 19.85 3.26
C ASN A 419 43.46 19.47 3.95
N CYS A 420 43.74 18.17 4.10
CA CYS A 420 45.00 17.68 4.64
C CYS A 420 46.19 18.02 3.72
N GLU A 421 46.03 17.84 2.41
CA GLU A 421 47.05 18.19 1.42
C GLU A 421 47.35 19.69 1.41
N ASP A 422 46.32 20.53 1.45
CA ASP A 422 46.45 21.98 1.49
C ASP A 422 47.14 22.45 2.78
N LEU A 423 46.81 21.85 3.92
CA LEU A 423 47.48 22.12 5.19
C LEU A 423 48.96 21.74 5.13
N LEU A 424 49.29 20.53 4.65
CA LEU A 424 50.67 20.08 4.50
C LEU A 424 51.47 20.98 3.56
N ARG A 425 50.86 21.41 2.44
CA ARG A 425 51.47 22.39 1.53
C ARG A 425 51.69 23.73 2.23
N GLY A 426 50.71 24.24 2.98
CA GLY A 426 50.84 25.47 3.75
C GLY A 426 51.99 25.42 4.76
N VAL A 427 52.12 24.31 5.50
CA VAL A 427 53.23 24.07 6.42
C VAL A 427 54.57 24.12 5.67
N LEU A 428 54.71 23.36 4.59
CA LEU A 428 55.95 23.31 3.78
C LEU A 428 56.34 24.66 3.16
N GLU A 429 55.36 25.47 2.74
CA GLU A 429 55.63 26.80 2.15
C GLU A 429 55.95 27.87 3.20
N SER A 430 55.51 27.67 4.45
CA SER A 430 55.75 28.60 5.57
C SER A 430 57.08 28.36 6.30
N THR A 431 57.84 27.33 5.94
CA THR A 431 59.13 27.06 6.57
C THR A 431 60.15 28.13 6.21
N ALA A 432 60.95 28.56 7.19
CA ALA A 432 62.03 29.52 6.97
C ALA A 432 63.17 28.95 6.09
N ASP A 433 63.29 27.62 6.08
CA ASP A 433 64.27 26.86 5.31
C ASP A 433 63.72 26.54 3.91
N GLY A 434 64.62 26.51 2.92
CA GLY A 434 64.31 25.96 1.60
C GLY A 434 64.28 24.45 1.68
N ILE A 435 63.19 23.83 1.23
CA ILE A 435 63.00 22.38 1.26
C ILE A 435 63.03 21.84 -0.16
N LEU A 436 63.86 20.84 -0.40
CA LEU A 436 63.91 20.03 -1.62
C LEU A 436 63.69 18.56 -1.24
N VAL A 437 62.79 17.89 -1.95
CA VAL A 437 62.51 16.45 -1.76
C VAL A 437 62.87 15.75 -3.05
N ILE A 438 63.71 14.72 -2.95
CA ILE A 438 64.12 13.87 -4.08
C ILE A 438 63.65 12.42 -3.87
N ASP A 439 63.37 11.72 -4.95
CA ASP A 439 63.01 10.29 -4.92
C ASP A 439 64.26 9.39 -4.76
N GLU A 440 64.05 8.07 -4.64
CA GLU A 440 65.11 7.06 -4.55
C GLU A 440 66.06 7.02 -5.75
N LYS A 441 65.71 7.66 -6.87
CA LYS A 441 66.52 7.76 -8.10
C LYS A 441 67.21 9.13 -8.22
N GLY A 442 67.12 9.98 -7.20
CA GLY A 442 67.71 11.32 -7.18
C GLY A 442 66.93 12.37 -7.96
N ARG A 443 65.70 12.08 -8.42
CA ARG A 443 64.87 13.02 -9.18
C ARG A 443 64.10 13.93 -8.25
N VAL A 444 63.87 15.18 -8.66
CA VAL A 444 63.16 16.13 -7.80
C VAL A 444 61.68 15.77 -7.73
N SER A 445 61.23 15.37 -6.54
CA SER A 445 59.83 15.11 -6.25
C SER A 445 59.09 16.40 -5.87
N ARG A 446 59.72 17.29 -5.10
CA ARG A 446 59.10 18.54 -4.67
C ARG A 446 60.12 19.58 -4.24
N MET A 447 59.79 20.87 -4.39
CA MET A 447 60.51 21.98 -3.77
C MET A 447 59.53 23.01 -3.22
N ASN A 448 59.85 23.68 -2.11
CA ASN A 448 59.05 24.82 -1.62
C ASN A 448 59.54 26.15 -2.24
N LYS A 449 58.74 27.23 -2.13
CA LYS A 449 59.12 28.55 -2.67
C LYS A 449 60.38 29.10 -2.04
N ARG A 450 60.66 28.77 -0.78
CA ARG A 450 61.85 29.24 -0.08
C ARG A 450 63.12 28.68 -0.71
N PHE A 451 63.12 27.41 -1.12
CA PHE A 451 64.22 26.80 -1.88
C PHE A 451 64.42 27.54 -3.20
N ALA A 452 63.35 27.75 -3.97
CA ALA A 452 63.42 28.51 -5.22
C ALA A 452 64.01 29.92 -5.04
N GLN A 453 63.64 30.63 -3.96
CA GLN A 453 64.18 31.95 -3.62
C GLN A 453 65.65 31.92 -3.17
N LEU A 454 66.07 30.92 -2.38
CA LEU A 454 67.45 30.82 -1.92
C LEU A 454 68.42 30.61 -3.08
N TRP A 455 67.98 29.83 -4.08
CA TRP A 455 68.76 29.44 -5.24
C TRP A 455 68.53 30.31 -6.49
N ASP A 456 67.70 31.37 -6.39
CA ASP A 456 67.30 32.23 -7.51
C ASP A 456 66.81 31.39 -8.72
N ILE A 457 65.97 30.37 -8.49
CA ILE A 457 65.49 29.45 -9.53
C ILE A 457 64.42 30.17 -10.40
N PRO A 458 64.57 30.19 -11.74
CA PRO A 458 63.58 30.73 -12.66
C PRO A 458 62.21 30.03 -12.54
N GLU A 459 61.11 30.79 -12.64
CA GLU A 459 59.74 30.22 -12.57
C GLU A 459 59.49 29.11 -13.60
N GLU A 460 60.15 29.17 -14.76
CA GLU A 460 60.10 28.13 -15.80
C GLU A 460 60.52 26.75 -15.27
N LEU A 461 61.59 26.70 -14.47
CA LEU A 461 62.10 25.46 -13.85
C LEU A 461 61.29 25.01 -12.63
N ILE A 462 60.45 25.88 -12.06
CA ILE A 462 59.53 25.53 -10.97
C ILE A 462 58.26 24.86 -11.54
N GLN A 463 57.76 25.36 -12.68
CA GLN A 463 56.53 24.85 -13.31
C GLN A 463 56.77 23.56 -14.10
N GLN A 464 57.95 23.42 -14.73
CA GLN A 464 58.38 22.22 -15.44
C GLN A 464 59.77 21.80 -14.92
N PRO A 465 59.84 20.89 -13.94
CA PRO A 465 61.10 20.44 -13.37
C PRO A 465 61.88 19.64 -14.43
N ASP A 466 62.99 20.22 -14.88
CA ASP A 466 64.03 19.53 -15.62
C ASP A 466 65.21 19.34 -14.67
N ASP A 467 65.37 18.12 -14.17
CA ASP A 467 66.35 17.79 -13.13
C ASP A 467 67.79 18.14 -13.56
N GLU A 468 68.13 17.96 -14.85
CA GLU A 468 69.47 18.28 -15.37
C GLU A 468 69.71 19.78 -15.36
N ARG A 469 68.78 20.57 -15.90
CA ARG A 469 68.90 22.04 -15.96
C ARG A 469 68.83 22.67 -14.57
N LEU A 470 68.08 22.08 -13.64
CA LEU A 470 68.02 22.51 -12.26
C LEU A 470 69.36 22.30 -11.54
N LEU A 471 69.98 21.13 -11.72
CA LEU A 471 71.29 20.83 -11.14
C LEU A 471 72.40 21.70 -11.75
N GLU A 472 72.38 21.95 -13.05
CA GLU A 472 73.29 22.92 -13.70
C GLU A 472 73.15 24.33 -13.11
N HIS A 473 71.90 24.79 -12.90
CA HIS A 473 71.63 26.11 -12.32
C HIS A 473 72.15 26.20 -10.87
N ILE A 474 71.88 25.18 -10.06
CA ILE A 474 72.38 25.06 -8.67
C ILE A 474 73.92 25.04 -8.67
N GLY A 475 74.53 24.22 -9.52
CA GLY A 475 75.99 24.10 -9.66
C GLY A 475 76.68 25.43 -10.00
N SER A 476 76.10 26.21 -10.91
CA SER A 476 76.65 27.52 -11.32
C SER A 476 76.70 28.55 -10.18
N ARG A 477 75.94 28.34 -9.10
CA ARG A 477 75.85 29.25 -7.95
C ARG A 477 76.84 28.91 -6.84
N LEU A 478 77.49 27.74 -6.88
CA LEU A 478 78.38 27.25 -5.84
C LEU A 478 79.84 27.64 -6.07
N LYS A 479 80.57 27.88 -4.98
CA LYS A 479 82.03 28.09 -5.03
C LYS A 479 82.81 26.80 -5.30
N ASP A 480 82.26 25.66 -4.87
CA ASP A 480 82.81 24.32 -5.12
C ASP A 480 81.69 23.37 -5.63
N PRO A 481 81.39 23.40 -6.94
CA PRO A 481 80.28 22.64 -7.52
C PRO A 481 80.41 21.10 -7.49
N PRO A 482 81.57 20.48 -7.79
CA PRO A 482 81.65 19.02 -7.97
C PRO A 482 81.23 18.22 -6.74
N ALA A 483 81.71 18.60 -5.54
CA ALA A 483 81.48 17.84 -4.31
C ALA A 483 79.99 17.81 -3.91
N PHE A 484 79.28 18.93 -4.08
CA PHE A 484 77.87 19.02 -3.74
C PHE A 484 76.95 18.35 -4.78
N LEU A 485 77.28 18.47 -6.07
CA LEU A 485 76.52 17.81 -7.13
C LEU A 485 76.67 16.29 -7.05
N GLU A 486 77.86 15.77 -6.76
CA GLU A 486 78.07 14.35 -6.48
C GLU A 486 77.25 13.88 -5.27
N MET A 487 77.15 14.70 -4.22
CA MET A 487 76.34 14.36 -3.04
C MET A 487 74.83 14.33 -3.34
N LEU A 488 74.31 15.25 -4.16
CA LEU A 488 72.90 15.25 -4.57
C LEU A 488 72.55 14.09 -5.52
N GLN A 489 73.52 13.63 -6.31
CA GLN A 489 73.38 12.54 -7.28
C GLN A 489 73.84 11.18 -6.74
N ALA A 490 74.35 11.12 -5.50
CA ALA A 490 74.86 9.90 -4.91
C ALA A 490 73.75 8.83 -4.84
N PRO A 491 73.98 7.62 -5.35
CA PRO A 491 72.98 6.56 -5.28
C PRO A 491 72.81 6.05 -3.85
N GLY A 492 71.63 6.29 -3.26
CA GLY A 492 71.23 5.77 -1.95
C GLY A 492 70.77 6.85 -0.96
N LEU A 493 69.99 6.46 0.05
CA LEU A 493 69.61 7.36 1.15
C LEU A 493 70.83 7.63 2.04
N ILE A 494 71.07 8.90 2.33
CA ILE A 494 72.09 9.28 3.32
C ILE A 494 71.50 8.97 4.70
N ASN A 495 72.06 7.95 5.38
CA ASN A 495 71.56 7.42 6.64
C ASN A 495 71.95 8.28 7.86
N GLU A 496 72.92 9.18 7.69
CA GLU A 496 73.38 10.12 8.73
C GLU A 496 72.89 11.53 8.41
N GLN A 497 72.48 12.29 9.44
CA GLN A 497 72.26 13.72 9.32
C GLN A 497 73.60 14.38 8.97
N SER A 498 73.89 14.58 7.69
CA SER A 498 75.05 15.38 7.28
C SER A 498 74.69 16.86 7.45
N LEU A 499 75.44 17.53 8.32
CA LEU A 499 75.42 18.98 8.45
C LEU A 499 76.58 19.52 7.62
N ASP A 500 76.27 20.08 6.47
CA ASP A 500 77.25 20.71 5.60
C ASP A 500 76.95 22.19 5.38
N VAL A 501 78.00 22.98 5.17
CA VAL A 501 77.90 24.43 4.95
C VAL A 501 78.32 24.74 3.52
N LEU A 502 77.39 25.22 2.71
CA LEU A 502 77.66 25.69 1.35
C LEU A 502 77.96 27.18 1.30
N HIS A 503 78.96 27.51 0.50
CA HIS A 503 79.27 28.88 0.14
C HIS A 503 78.85 29.17 -1.30
N LEU A 504 77.90 30.10 -1.46
CA LEU A 504 77.43 30.56 -2.76
C LEU A 504 78.33 31.68 -3.31
N ASN A 505 78.37 31.82 -4.64
CA ASN A 505 79.18 32.79 -5.37
C ASN A 505 78.88 34.27 -5.01
N LYS A 506 77.68 34.55 -4.47
CA LYS A 506 77.25 35.88 -4.00
C LYS A 506 77.54 36.16 -2.51
N GLY A 507 78.32 35.30 -1.84
CA GLY A 507 78.67 35.49 -0.42
C GLY A 507 77.58 35.09 0.58
N LYS A 508 76.51 34.41 0.12
CA LYS A 508 75.55 33.72 0.99
C LYS A 508 76.14 32.41 1.49
N VAL A 509 75.83 32.06 2.74
CA VAL A 509 76.22 30.81 3.39
C VAL A 509 74.96 30.04 3.75
N LEU A 510 74.80 28.85 3.17
CA LEU A 510 73.66 27.97 3.45
C LEU A 510 74.13 26.80 4.31
N GLU A 511 73.41 26.56 5.40
CA GLU A 511 73.49 25.32 6.18
C GLU A 511 72.54 24.30 5.57
N ILE A 512 73.01 23.08 5.31
CA ILE A 512 72.22 22.01 4.73
C ILE A 512 72.02 20.90 5.76
N HIS A 513 70.79 20.40 5.82
CA HIS A 513 70.45 19.20 6.57
C HIS A 513 69.77 18.21 5.62
N SER A 514 70.23 16.96 5.63
CA SER A 514 69.61 15.86 4.89
C SER A 514 68.93 14.88 5.86
N MET A 515 67.70 14.46 5.56
CA MET A 515 66.98 13.44 6.32
C MET A 515 66.22 12.48 5.40
N PRO A 516 66.26 11.16 5.66
CA PRO A 516 65.46 10.21 4.91
C PRO A 516 63.98 10.27 5.31
N LEU A 517 63.09 10.26 4.32
CA LEU A 517 61.65 10.11 4.47
C LEU A 517 61.25 8.70 4.05
N ILE A 518 60.89 7.87 5.04
CA ILE A 518 60.38 6.52 4.83
C ILE A 518 58.86 6.60 4.70
N ARG A 519 58.32 6.20 3.55
CA ARG A 519 56.88 6.05 3.33
C ARG A 519 56.54 4.57 3.26
N GLU A 520 55.58 4.12 4.06
CA GLU A 520 55.10 2.74 3.96
C GLU A 520 54.53 2.48 2.56
N GLY A 521 55.14 1.53 1.83
CA GLY A 521 54.64 1.01 0.55
C GLY A 521 54.91 1.85 -0.71
N THR A 522 55.49 3.05 -0.63
CA THR A 522 55.68 3.96 -1.79
C THR A 522 57.13 4.33 -2.09
N GLY A 523 58.07 3.59 -1.51
CA GLY A 523 59.51 3.85 -1.67
C GLY A 523 60.03 4.87 -0.66
N THR A 524 61.33 5.10 -0.73
CA THR A 524 62.05 6.02 0.16
C THR A 524 62.38 7.32 -0.58
N ALA A 525 62.35 8.44 0.13
CA ALA A 525 62.70 9.76 -0.42
C ALA A 525 63.71 10.44 0.50
N GLN A 526 64.47 11.41 -0.01
CA GLN A 526 65.37 12.22 0.80
C GLN A 526 64.84 13.66 0.86
N ILE A 527 64.77 14.22 2.06
CA ILE A 527 64.43 15.63 2.29
C ILE A 527 65.72 16.39 2.60
N TRP A 528 65.97 17.43 1.82
CA TRP A 528 67.04 18.38 2.01
C TRP A 528 66.46 19.71 2.49
N SER A 529 66.96 20.21 3.62
CA SER A 529 66.63 21.52 4.19
C SER A 529 67.82 22.45 4.03
N PHE A 530 67.59 23.66 3.54
CA PHE A 530 68.59 24.68 3.27
C PHE A 530 68.27 25.93 4.08
N ARG A 531 69.10 26.25 5.07
CA ARG A 531 68.94 27.42 5.94
C ARG A 531 69.97 28.48 5.61
N ASP A 532 69.54 29.72 5.43
CA ASP A 532 70.47 30.84 5.25
C ASP A 532 71.04 31.29 6.61
N ILE A 533 72.32 30.97 6.84
CA ILE A 533 73.07 31.33 8.05
C ILE A 533 74.05 32.48 7.80
N THR A 534 73.93 33.20 6.68
CA THR A 534 74.88 34.27 6.30
C THR A 534 75.02 35.33 7.38
N GLY A 535 73.91 35.76 7.99
CA GLY A 535 73.92 36.74 9.08
C GLY A 535 74.57 36.20 10.36
N GLN A 536 74.31 34.93 10.69
CA GLN A 536 74.84 34.28 11.88
C GLN A 536 76.36 34.05 11.78
N LYS A 537 76.86 33.61 10.62
CA LYS A 537 78.29 33.48 10.34
C LYS A 537 79.03 34.81 10.44
N LYS A 538 78.47 35.88 9.85
CA LYS A 538 79.05 37.24 9.96
C LYS A 538 79.07 37.75 11.41
N ALA A 539 78.02 37.46 12.19
CA ALA A 539 77.97 37.83 13.60
C ALA A 539 79.00 37.05 14.45
N GLN A 540 79.18 35.76 14.18
CA GLN A 540 80.22 34.94 14.82
C GLN A 540 81.63 35.40 14.48
N GLU A 541 81.90 35.71 13.20
CA GLU A 541 83.20 36.23 12.75
C GLU A 541 83.51 37.59 13.40
N ASN A 542 82.49 38.44 13.60
CA ASN A 542 82.65 39.72 14.30
C ASN A 542 82.86 39.57 15.82
N LEU A 543 82.25 38.56 16.46
CA LEU A 543 82.42 38.27 17.90
C LEU A 543 83.79 37.67 18.23
N VAL A 544 84.43 37.00 17.27
CA VAL A 544 85.79 36.43 17.43
C VAL A 544 86.89 37.50 17.20
N CYS A 545 86.54 38.66 16.64
CA CYS A 545 87.44 39.79 16.40
C CYS A 545 87.32 40.97 17.38
N THR A 546 86.50 40.83 18.43
CA THR A 546 86.47 41.71 19.62
C THR A 546 87.08 41.00 20.81
#